data_AF-A0A9E3D230-F1
#
_entry.id   AF-A0A9E3D230-F1
#
_cell.length_a   1.000
_cell.length_b   1.000
_cell.length_c   1.000
_cell.angle_alpha   90.00
_cell.angle_beta   90.00
_cell.angle_gamma   90.00
#
_symmetry.space_group_name_H-M   'P 1'
#
loop_
_entity.id
_entity.type
_entity.pdbx_description
1 polymer ?
#
loop_
_entity_poly.entity_id
_entity_poly.type
_entity_poly.pdbx_seq_one_letter_code
_entity_poly.pdbx_strand_id
1 'polypeptide(L)'
;MAHQDDIALMAHLMRRAGFGAGRDELEARVAKGYEATVEELLHPETQPPVDAYELLRYQPASLLPGGQPPMGNVNWMYYLVNTKRPLEEKMALFWHHVFATGNSKVDNYDQLLEQIELFRKKGMGNYRDLLLKVAKNPTMIFWLDNQQNHGTAVNENWGRELLELFSLGAGNYTETDVRECSRAFTGWTFETKIPRAP
;
A
#
# COMPACT_ATOMS: atom_id res chain seq x y z
N MET A 1 -12.28 16.79 32.88
CA MET A 1 -12.15 17.48 31.58
C MET A 1 -10.72 17.27 31.13
N ALA A 2 -10.52 16.70 29.95
CA ALA A 2 -9.20 16.71 29.31
C ALA A 2 -8.70 18.16 29.21
N HIS A 3 -7.43 18.43 29.52
CA HIS A 3 -6.88 19.77 29.35
C HIS A 3 -6.90 20.11 27.85
N GLN A 4 -7.10 21.37 27.48
CA GLN A 4 -7.17 21.78 26.08
C GLN A 4 -5.92 21.37 25.29
N ASP A 5 -4.77 21.36 25.97
CA ASP A 5 -3.47 20.95 25.42
C ASP A 5 -3.41 19.44 25.12
N ASP A 6 -4.00 18.60 25.97
CA ASP A 6 -4.04 17.15 25.76
C ASP A 6 -4.84 16.80 24.51
N ILE A 7 -5.96 17.49 24.30
CA ILE A 7 -6.78 17.33 23.09
C ILE A 7 -6.00 17.80 21.86
N ALA A 8 -5.29 18.91 21.94
CA ALA A 8 -4.48 19.42 20.82
C ALA A 8 -3.35 18.45 20.45
N LEU A 9 -2.66 17.88 21.45
CA LEU A 9 -1.62 16.88 21.27
C LEU A 9 -2.17 15.58 20.67
N MET A 10 -3.28 15.05 21.21
CA MET A 10 -3.92 13.86 20.67
C MET A 10 -4.42 14.09 19.23
N ALA A 11 -4.95 15.28 18.94
CA ALA A 11 -5.37 15.63 17.57
C ALA A 11 -4.18 15.69 16.61
N HIS A 12 -3.01 16.16 17.07
CA HIS A 12 -1.79 16.11 16.29
C HIS A 12 -1.40 14.66 15.97
N LEU A 13 -1.38 13.78 16.97
CA LEU A 13 -1.12 12.35 16.77
C LEU A 13 -2.07 11.74 15.74
N MET A 14 -3.39 11.92 15.89
CA MET A 14 -4.39 11.31 15.01
C MET A 14 -4.35 11.84 13.57
N ARG A 15 -3.88 13.08 13.34
CA ARG A 15 -3.63 13.59 11.97
C ARG A 15 -2.39 12.96 11.31
N ARG A 16 -1.38 12.61 12.11
CA ARG A 16 -0.12 12.01 11.64
C ARG A 16 -0.25 10.50 11.45
N ALA A 17 -0.84 9.83 12.43
CA ALA A 17 -1.03 8.38 12.46
C ALA A 17 -2.34 7.90 11.82
N GLY A 18 -3.16 8.81 11.27
CA GLY A 18 -4.44 8.49 10.66
C GLY A 18 -4.91 9.59 9.71
N PHE A 19 -6.23 9.75 9.61
CA PHE A 19 -6.86 10.78 8.77
C PHE A 19 -7.48 11.92 9.61
N GLY A 20 -7.12 11.99 10.90
CA GLY A 20 -7.79 12.83 11.89
C GLY A 20 -8.77 12.02 12.74
N ALA A 21 -9.44 12.72 13.67
CA ALA A 21 -10.43 12.15 14.57
C ALA A 21 -11.45 13.24 14.95
N GLY A 22 -12.69 12.82 15.19
CA GLY A 22 -13.75 13.70 15.69
C GLY A 22 -13.50 14.10 17.15
N ARG A 23 -14.21 15.12 17.64
CA ARG A 23 -14.03 15.64 19.01
C ARG A 23 -14.24 14.55 20.07
N ASP A 24 -15.31 13.77 19.95
CA ASP A 24 -15.65 12.72 20.91
C ASP A 24 -14.59 11.60 20.93
N GLU A 25 -14.05 11.24 19.76
CA GLU A 25 -12.95 10.26 19.68
C GLU A 25 -11.67 10.80 20.32
N LEU A 26 -11.35 12.08 20.12
CA LEU A 26 -10.19 12.71 20.75
C LEU A 26 -10.32 12.71 22.27
N GLU A 27 -11.49 13.05 22.81
CA GLU A 27 -11.73 13.02 24.25
C GLU A 27 -11.62 11.61 24.82
N ALA A 28 -12.15 10.60 24.12
CA ALA A 28 -12.02 9.19 24.51
C ALA A 28 -10.56 8.72 24.51
N ARG A 29 -9.78 9.08 23.48
CA ARG A 29 -8.34 8.74 23.39
C ARG A 29 -7.50 9.47 24.43
N VAL A 30 -7.81 10.74 24.73
CA VAL A 30 -7.15 11.47 25.83
C VAL A 30 -7.44 10.78 27.16
N ALA A 31 -8.69 10.36 27.40
CA ALA A 31 -9.03 9.62 28.61
C ALA A 31 -8.31 8.25 28.69
N LYS A 32 -8.04 7.60 27.55
CA LYS A 32 -7.22 6.39 27.46
C LYS A 32 -5.73 6.64 27.78
N GLY A 33 -5.23 7.83 27.48
CA GLY A 33 -3.82 8.20 27.60
C GLY A 33 -3.07 8.11 26.27
N TYR A 34 -2.02 8.94 26.14
CA TYR A 34 -1.27 9.10 24.90
C TYR A 34 -0.50 7.82 24.53
N GLU A 35 0.27 7.27 25.46
CA GLU A 35 1.11 6.10 25.25
C GLU A 35 0.25 4.87 24.93
N ALA A 36 -0.84 4.67 25.68
CA ALA A 36 -1.79 3.59 25.42
C ALA A 36 -2.52 3.74 24.05
N THR A 37 -2.65 4.96 23.55
CA THR A 37 -3.17 5.22 22.20
C THR A 37 -2.11 4.90 21.14
N VAL A 38 -0.85 5.30 21.36
CA VAL A 38 0.26 4.96 20.46
C VAL A 38 0.43 3.44 20.36
N GLU A 39 0.43 2.73 21.49
CA GLU A 39 0.55 1.26 21.51
C GLU A 39 -0.59 0.58 20.74
N GLU A 40 -1.83 1.05 20.87
CA GLU A 40 -2.95 0.53 20.06
C GLU A 40 -2.76 0.78 18.57
N LEU A 41 -2.27 1.96 18.17
CA LEU A 41 -2.03 2.29 16.76
C LEU A 41 -0.95 1.39 16.16
N LEU A 42 0.08 1.04 16.94
CA LEU A 42 1.18 0.16 16.51
C LEU A 42 0.77 -1.32 16.39
N HIS A 43 -0.36 -1.71 17.00
CA HIS A 43 -0.86 -3.09 17.01
C HIS A 43 -2.28 -3.15 16.40
N PRO A 44 -2.43 -2.88 15.09
CA PRO A 44 -3.73 -2.79 14.42
C PRO A 44 -4.55 -4.09 14.50
N GLU A 45 -3.91 -5.24 14.64
CA GLU A 45 -4.55 -6.54 14.83
C GLU A 45 -5.40 -6.63 16.10
N THR A 46 -5.17 -5.75 17.08
CA THR A 46 -5.99 -5.65 18.30
C THR A 46 -7.37 -5.04 18.04
N GLN A 47 -7.55 -4.40 16.88
CA GLN A 47 -8.79 -3.78 16.45
C GLN A 47 -9.50 -4.64 15.39
N PRO A 48 -10.84 -4.62 15.32
CA PRO A 48 -11.55 -5.33 14.27
C PRO A 48 -11.18 -4.79 12.88
N PRO A 49 -11.05 -5.67 11.87
CA PRO A 49 -10.87 -5.22 10.49
C PRO A 49 -12.16 -4.59 9.96
N VAL A 50 -12.06 -3.86 8.85
CA VAL A 50 -13.21 -3.37 8.10
C VAL A 50 -14.05 -4.54 7.60
N ASP A 51 -15.38 -4.45 7.72
CA ASP A 51 -16.29 -5.45 7.15
C ASP A 51 -16.38 -5.29 5.62
N ALA A 52 -15.65 -6.13 4.92
CA ALA A 52 -15.67 -6.19 3.46
C ALA A 52 -17.00 -6.70 2.90
N TYR A 53 -17.74 -7.53 3.64
CA TYR A 53 -18.99 -8.11 3.17
C TYR A 53 -20.10 -7.07 3.13
N GLU A 54 -20.09 -6.11 4.05
CA GLU A 54 -21.01 -4.97 4.00
C GLU A 54 -20.82 -4.18 2.70
N LEU A 55 -19.57 -3.86 2.33
CA LEU A 55 -19.27 -3.22 1.05
C LEU A 55 -19.76 -4.09 -0.12
N LEU A 56 -19.43 -5.38 -0.14
CA LEU A 56 -19.76 -6.26 -1.26
C LEU A 56 -21.25 -6.52 -1.42
N ARG A 57 -22.01 -6.44 -0.32
CA ARG A 57 -23.48 -6.57 -0.35
C ARG A 57 -24.13 -5.45 -1.16
N TYR A 58 -23.62 -4.23 -1.03
CA TYR A 58 -24.17 -3.06 -1.73
C TYR A 58 -23.42 -2.70 -3.01
N GLN A 59 -22.12 -3.04 -3.08
CA GLN A 59 -21.24 -2.76 -4.21
C GLN A 59 -20.35 -3.98 -4.55
N PRO A 60 -20.94 -5.05 -5.11
CA PRO A 60 -20.19 -6.26 -5.48
C PRO A 60 -19.15 -6.01 -6.58
N ALA A 61 -19.35 -4.98 -7.41
CA ALA A 61 -18.41 -4.60 -8.46
C ALA A 61 -17.09 -3.99 -7.93
N SER A 62 -17.00 -3.68 -6.63
CA SER A 62 -15.79 -3.09 -6.03
C SER A 62 -14.55 -4.00 -6.06
N LEU A 63 -14.73 -5.30 -6.35
CA LEU A 63 -13.64 -6.28 -6.52
C LEU A 63 -13.54 -6.81 -7.95
N LEU A 64 -14.17 -6.18 -8.93
CA LEU A 64 -14.09 -6.65 -10.32
C LEU A 64 -12.98 -5.90 -11.07
N PRO A 65 -12.11 -6.62 -11.80
CA PRO A 65 -11.18 -5.98 -12.73
C PRO A 65 -11.97 -5.49 -13.93
N GLY A 66 -11.98 -4.18 -14.14
CA GLY A 66 -12.77 -3.56 -15.21
C GLY A 66 -14.26 -3.46 -14.89
N GLY A 67 -14.92 -2.52 -15.55
CA GLY A 67 -16.29 -2.09 -15.31
C GLY A 67 -16.42 -0.60 -15.63
N GLN A 68 -17.57 -0.18 -16.14
CA GLN A 68 -17.87 1.24 -16.36
C GLN A 68 -19.04 1.66 -15.46
N PRO A 69 -18.82 2.57 -14.49
CA PRO A 69 -17.52 3.17 -14.12
C PRO A 69 -16.60 2.16 -13.39
N PRO A 70 -15.27 2.37 -13.41
CA PRO A 70 -14.36 1.55 -12.64
C PRO A 70 -14.62 1.72 -11.13
N MET A 71 -14.82 0.61 -10.41
CA MET A 71 -15.24 0.63 -9.00
C MET A 71 -14.14 0.20 -8.02
N GLY A 72 -12.96 -0.21 -8.48
CA GLY A 72 -11.90 -0.69 -7.57
C GLY A 72 -11.36 0.38 -6.63
N ASN A 73 -11.39 1.66 -7.04
CA ASN A 73 -11.10 2.79 -6.15
C ASN A 73 -12.11 2.91 -5.00
N VAL A 74 -13.38 2.52 -5.20
CA VAL A 74 -14.41 2.52 -4.16
C VAL A 74 -14.03 1.55 -3.04
N ASN A 75 -13.41 0.42 -3.37
CA ASN A 75 -12.97 -0.55 -2.37
C ASN A 75 -11.99 0.07 -1.38
N TRP A 76 -10.86 0.61 -1.84
CA TRP A 76 -9.90 1.17 -0.90
C TRP A 76 -10.43 2.41 -0.20
N MET A 77 -11.20 3.27 -0.88
CA MET A 77 -11.86 4.42 -0.25
C MET A 77 -12.78 4.01 0.89
N TYR A 78 -13.53 2.92 0.75
CA TYR A 78 -14.35 2.37 1.83
C TYR A 78 -13.50 1.98 3.05
N TYR A 79 -12.33 1.37 2.84
CA TYR A 79 -11.42 1.04 3.94
C TYR A 79 -10.85 2.29 4.61
N LEU A 80 -10.41 3.28 3.83
CA LEU A 80 -9.86 4.54 4.37
C LEU A 80 -10.87 5.28 5.27
N VAL A 81 -12.16 5.20 4.95
CA VAL A 81 -13.24 5.86 5.71
C VAL A 81 -13.68 5.04 6.92
N ASN A 82 -13.78 3.72 6.81
CA ASN A 82 -14.42 2.87 7.83
C ASN A 82 -13.45 2.15 8.76
N THR A 83 -12.14 2.24 8.52
CA THR A 83 -11.14 1.53 9.31
C THR A 83 -11.14 1.95 10.79
N LYS A 84 -10.97 0.95 11.66
CA LYS A 84 -10.57 1.14 13.07
C LYS A 84 -9.07 0.99 13.28
N ARG A 85 -8.32 0.79 12.18
CA ARG A 85 -6.87 0.62 12.10
C ARG A 85 -6.26 1.77 11.29
N PRO A 86 -6.35 3.02 11.75
CA PRO A 86 -5.99 4.18 10.94
C PRO A 86 -4.51 4.22 10.55
N LEU A 87 -3.61 3.75 11.41
CA LEU A 87 -2.18 3.73 11.11
C LEU A 87 -1.83 2.72 9.99
N GLU A 88 -2.46 1.54 9.99
CA GLU A 88 -2.28 0.52 8.95
C GLU A 88 -2.66 1.10 7.57
N GLU A 89 -3.82 1.74 7.45
CA GLU A 89 -4.25 2.39 6.19
C GLU A 89 -3.39 3.60 5.82
N LYS A 90 -2.96 4.39 6.81
CA LYS A 90 -2.06 5.53 6.59
C LYS A 90 -0.72 5.08 6.03
N MET A 91 -0.17 3.98 6.56
CA MET A 91 1.06 3.37 6.07
C MET A 91 0.88 2.76 4.69
N ALA A 92 -0.26 2.10 4.42
CA ALA A 92 -0.57 1.62 3.08
C ALA A 92 -0.61 2.77 2.04
N LEU A 93 -1.24 3.89 2.39
CA LEU A 93 -1.27 5.09 1.54
C LEU A 93 0.11 5.72 1.35
N PHE A 94 0.92 5.78 2.41
CA PHE A 94 2.31 6.25 2.33
C PHE A 94 3.11 5.39 1.35
N TRP A 95 3.07 4.06 1.49
CA TRP A 95 3.82 3.16 0.60
C TRP A 95 3.31 3.16 -0.83
N HIS A 96 2.00 3.35 -1.03
CA HIS A 96 1.45 3.54 -2.38
C HIS A 96 1.95 4.84 -3.04
N HIS A 97 2.28 5.89 -2.28
CA HIS A 97 2.95 7.06 -2.84
C HIS A 97 4.43 6.83 -3.16
N VAL A 98 5.13 6.03 -2.36
CA VAL A 98 6.54 5.69 -2.60
C VAL A 98 6.67 4.74 -3.79
N PHE A 99 5.95 3.62 -3.76
CA PHE A 99 5.88 2.62 -4.80
C PHE A 99 4.71 2.89 -5.75
N ALA A 100 4.71 4.08 -6.34
CA ALA A 100 3.59 4.58 -7.13
C ALA A 100 3.29 3.68 -8.34
N THR A 101 2.07 3.14 -8.39
CA THR A 101 1.49 2.48 -9.56
C THR A 101 0.11 3.06 -9.83
N GLY A 102 -0.47 2.77 -10.99
CA GLY A 102 -1.74 3.38 -11.37
C GLY A 102 -2.55 2.56 -12.37
N ASN A 103 -3.88 2.69 -12.27
CA ASN A 103 -4.80 1.98 -13.17
C ASN A 103 -4.68 2.44 -14.62
N SER A 104 -4.17 3.65 -14.89
CA SER A 104 -3.96 4.14 -16.26
C SER A 104 -3.02 3.28 -17.09
N LYS A 105 -2.08 2.56 -16.45
CA LYS A 105 -1.22 1.56 -17.11
C LYS A 105 -1.69 0.14 -16.78
N VAL A 106 -1.86 -0.17 -15.50
CA VAL A 106 -2.11 -1.55 -15.03
C VAL A 106 -3.46 -2.10 -15.51
N ASP A 107 -4.47 -1.23 -15.61
CA ASP A 107 -5.85 -1.55 -16.01
C ASP A 107 -6.42 -2.82 -15.35
N ASN A 108 -6.07 -3.03 -14.08
CA ASN A 108 -6.44 -4.22 -13.33
C ASN A 108 -6.55 -3.89 -11.84
N TYR A 109 -7.76 -3.55 -11.41
CA TYR A 109 -8.05 -3.18 -10.03
C TYR A 109 -7.78 -4.29 -9.02
N ASP A 110 -7.95 -5.56 -9.40
CA ASP A 110 -7.63 -6.67 -8.50
C ASP A 110 -6.17 -6.64 -8.07
N GLN A 111 -5.26 -6.47 -9.04
CA GLN A 111 -3.82 -6.47 -8.80
C GLN A 111 -3.39 -5.21 -8.03
N LEU A 112 -4.02 -4.06 -8.30
CA LEU A 112 -3.82 -2.85 -7.51
C LEU A 112 -4.26 -3.04 -6.05
N LEU A 113 -5.43 -3.64 -5.80
CA LEU A 113 -5.91 -3.94 -4.45
C LEU A 113 -5.03 -4.96 -3.73
N GLU A 114 -4.52 -5.98 -4.44
CA GLU A 114 -3.54 -6.92 -3.88
C GLU A 114 -2.22 -6.23 -3.49
N GLN A 115 -1.80 -5.18 -4.22
CA GLN A 115 -0.65 -4.36 -3.84
C GLN A 115 -0.94 -3.51 -2.57
N ILE A 116 -2.14 -2.94 -2.45
CA ILE A 116 -2.54 -2.25 -1.21
C ILE A 116 -2.53 -3.21 -0.02
N GLU A 117 -3.04 -4.42 -0.21
CA GLU A 117 -3.04 -5.46 0.82
C GLU A 117 -1.61 -5.88 1.21
N LEU A 118 -0.67 -5.91 0.27
CA LEU A 118 0.75 -6.10 0.55
C LEU A 118 1.27 -4.97 1.47
N PHE A 119 0.93 -3.72 1.19
CA PHE A 119 1.37 -2.59 2.02
C PHE A 119 0.77 -2.62 3.42
N ARG A 120 -0.49 -3.05 3.60
CA ARG A 120 -1.06 -3.27 4.94
C ARG A 120 -0.27 -4.32 5.71
N LYS A 121 -0.05 -5.49 5.10
CA LYS A 121 0.60 -6.64 5.75
C LYS A 121 2.08 -6.44 6.07
N LYS A 122 2.79 -5.62 5.29
CA LYS A 122 4.26 -5.50 5.36
C LYS A 122 4.76 -4.09 5.61
N GLY A 123 3.90 -3.08 5.50
CA GLY A 123 4.30 -1.67 5.53
C GLY A 123 4.78 -1.16 6.89
N MET A 124 4.43 -1.83 7.98
CA MET A 124 4.93 -1.53 9.33
C MET A 124 6.09 -2.43 9.75
N GLY A 125 6.56 -3.32 8.86
CA GLY A 125 7.59 -4.31 9.14
C GLY A 125 8.97 -3.92 8.60
N ASN A 126 9.76 -4.94 8.26
CA ASN A 126 11.10 -4.78 7.74
C ASN A 126 11.09 -4.27 6.28
N TYR A 127 11.84 -3.21 6.00
CA TYR A 127 11.89 -2.59 4.67
C TYR A 127 12.44 -3.52 3.59
N ARG A 128 13.46 -4.33 3.89
CA ARG A 128 14.03 -5.30 2.94
C ARG A 128 12.99 -6.31 2.50
N ASP A 129 12.19 -6.81 3.44
CA ASP A 129 11.11 -7.76 3.16
C ASP A 129 10.01 -7.12 2.32
N LEU A 130 9.61 -5.88 2.67
CA LEU A 130 8.64 -5.12 1.88
C LEU A 130 9.13 -4.94 0.45
N LEU A 131 10.35 -4.43 0.26
CA LEU A 131 10.95 -4.17 -1.03
C LEU A 131 11.03 -5.44 -1.89
N LEU A 132 11.45 -6.55 -1.30
CA LEU A 132 11.51 -7.84 -2.01
C LEU A 132 10.12 -8.34 -2.43
N LYS A 133 9.09 -8.10 -1.60
CA LYS A 133 7.71 -8.46 -1.95
C LYS A 133 7.14 -7.56 -3.04
N VAL A 134 7.43 -6.27 -3.00
CA VAL A 134 7.05 -5.31 -4.06
C VAL A 134 7.73 -5.69 -5.38
N ALA A 135 9.01 -6.08 -5.34
CA ALA A 135 9.74 -6.54 -6.52
C ALA A 135 9.12 -7.77 -7.21
N LYS A 136 8.41 -8.62 -6.45
CA LYS A 136 7.69 -9.80 -6.95
C LYS A 136 6.23 -9.55 -7.28
N ASN A 137 5.71 -8.37 -6.94
CA ASN A 137 4.28 -8.09 -7.07
C ASN A 137 3.94 -7.84 -8.56
N PRO A 138 2.91 -8.51 -9.12
CA PRO A 138 2.58 -8.39 -10.54
C PRO A 138 2.31 -6.95 -11.01
N THR A 139 1.67 -6.13 -10.18
CA THR A 139 1.42 -4.71 -10.46
C THR A 139 2.73 -3.97 -10.72
N MET A 140 3.75 -4.20 -9.88
CA MET A 140 5.04 -3.53 -10.02
C MET A 140 5.86 -4.08 -11.19
N ILE A 141 5.84 -5.41 -11.39
CA ILE A 141 6.47 -6.06 -12.54
C ILE A 141 5.93 -5.46 -13.84
N PHE A 142 4.61 -5.33 -13.96
CA PHE A 142 3.97 -4.73 -15.14
C PHE A 142 4.23 -3.23 -15.25
N TRP A 143 4.17 -2.50 -14.13
CA TRP A 143 4.37 -1.05 -14.11
C TRP A 143 5.75 -0.65 -14.63
N LEU A 144 6.79 -1.42 -14.32
CA LEU A 144 8.17 -1.16 -14.74
C LEU A 144 8.67 -2.09 -15.86
N ASP A 145 7.74 -2.73 -16.57
CA ASP A 145 7.99 -3.53 -17.76
C ASP A 145 8.97 -4.71 -17.56
N ASN A 146 9.07 -5.24 -16.33
CA ASN A 146 9.95 -6.36 -16.03
C ASN A 146 9.46 -7.68 -16.64
N GLN A 147 8.18 -7.79 -17.03
CA GLN A 147 7.70 -8.92 -17.82
C GLN A 147 8.39 -9.05 -19.19
N GLN A 148 8.98 -7.96 -19.69
CA GLN A 148 9.77 -7.93 -20.93
C GLN A 148 11.27 -8.14 -20.69
N ASN A 149 11.69 -8.31 -19.43
CA ASN A 149 13.09 -8.47 -19.04
C ASN A 149 13.52 -9.94 -19.19
N HIS A 150 14.26 -10.23 -20.25
CA HIS A 150 14.69 -11.58 -20.60
C HIS A 150 16.22 -11.67 -20.67
N GLY A 151 16.79 -12.86 -20.46
CA GLY A 151 18.24 -13.04 -20.46
C GLY A 151 18.94 -12.62 -21.76
N THR A 152 18.23 -12.63 -22.89
CA THR A 152 18.71 -12.17 -24.20
C THR A 152 18.37 -10.72 -24.53
N ALA A 153 17.47 -10.09 -23.75
CA ALA A 153 16.99 -8.73 -23.94
C ALA A 153 16.70 -8.13 -22.56
N VAL A 154 17.73 -7.55 -21.95
CA VAL A 154 17.64 -6.99 -20.59
C VAL A 154 16.88 -5.67 -20.64
N ASN A 155 15.85 -5.54 -19.81
CA ASN A 155 15.15 -4.29 -19.57
C ASN A 155 15.66 -3.68 -18.27
N GLU A 156 16.28 -2.51 -18.35
CA GLU A 156 16.93 -1.86 -17.21
C GLU A 156 15.98 -1.07 -16.30
N ASN A 157 14.72 -0.87 -16.70
CA ASN A 157 13.80 0.03 -16.00
C ASN A 157 13.64 -0.37 -14.53
N TRP A 158 13.21 -1.61 -14.25
CA TRP A 158 13.06 -2.09 -12.88
C TRP A 158 14.37 -2.02 -12.06
N GLY A 159 15.50 -2.42 -12.65
CA GLY A 159 16.78 -2.39 -11.95
C GLY A 159 17.25 -0.98 -11.61
N ARG A 160 17.03 -0.01 -12.51
CA ARG A 160 17.35 1.39 -12.28
C ARG A 160 16.48 2.00 -11.20
N GLU A 161 15.16 1.80 -11.27
CA GLU A 161 14.21 2.33 -10.28
C GLU A 161 14.44 1.74 -8.89
N LEU A 162 14.78 0.44 -8.81
CA LEU A 162 15.13 -0.20 -7.55
C LEU A 162 16.33 0.48 -6.88
N LEU A 163 17.39 0.75 -7.63
CA LEU A 163 18.60 1.39 -7.10
C LEU A 163 18.37 2.88 -6.84
N GLU A 164 17.74 3.59 -7.76
CA GLU A 164 17.60 5.04 -7.71
C GLU A 164 16.49 5.51 -6.77
N LEU A 165 15.25 5.02 -6.95
CA LEU A 165 14.10 5.53 -6.21
C LEU A 165 13.83 4.78 -4.92
N PHE A 166 14.13 3.48 -4.88
CA PHE A 166 13.66 2.61 -3.80
C PHE A 166 14.76 2.11 -2.87
N SER A 167 16.04 2.42 -3.10
CA SER A 167 17.09 1.96 -2.18
C SER A 167 18.25 2.93 -2.01
N LEU A 168 19.19 2.95 -2.94
CA LEU A 168 20.48 3.62 -2.78
C LEU A 168 20.38 5.13 -3.03
N GLY A 169 19.46 5.58 -3.88
CA GLY A 169 19.39 6.97 -4.30
C GLY A 169 20.28 7.27 -5.51
N ALA A 170 19.91 8.30 -6.25
CA ALA A 170 20.69 8.78 -7.40
C ALA A 170 22.15 9.11 -7.00
N GLY A 171 23.10 8.66 -7.82
CA GLY A 171 24.53 8.89 -7.62
C GLY A 171 25.25 7.91 -6.69
N ASN A 172 24.53 6.96 -6.08
CA ASN A 172 25.10 5.95 -5.18
C ASN A 172 25.30 4.56 -5.83
N TYR A 173 25.17 4.47 -7.15
CA TYR A 173 25.31 3.26 -7.94
C TYR A 173 25.92 3.58 -9.31
N THR A 174 26.46 2.57 -10.00
CA THR A 174 27.02 2.70 -11.34
C THR A 174 26.09 2.14 -12.41
N GLU A 175 26.32 2.49 -13.66
CA GLU A 175 25.59 1.90 -14.79
C GLU A 175 25.80 0.37 -14.88
N THR A 176 26.95 -0.13 -14.45
CA THR A 176 27.20 -1.57 -14.31
C THR A 176 26.27 -2.20 -13.28
N ASP A 177 26.04 -1.53 -12.14
CA ASP A 177 25.12 -2.03 -11.10
C ASP A 177 23.68 -2.09 -11.62
N VAL A 178 23.24 -1.11 -12.43
CA VAL A 178 21.92 -1.15 -13.08
C VAL A 178 21.79 -2.38 -13.97
N ARG A 179 22.79 -2.65 -14.82
CA ARG A 179 22.79 -3.82 -15.72
C ARG A 179 22.74 -5.12 -14.95
N GLU A 180 23.61 -5.29 -13.96
CA GLU A 180 23.70 -6.53 -13.19
C GLU A 180 22.46 -6.74 -12.30
N CYS A 181 21.92 -5.66 -11.72
CA CYS A 181 20.64 -5.69 -11.03
C CYS A 181 19.52 -6.14 -11.97
N SER A 182 19.42 -5.54 -13.15
CA SER A 182 18.39 -5.86 -14.14
C SER A 182 18.50 -7.31 -14.63
N ARG A 183 19.73 -7.82 -14.81
CA ARG A 183 19.98 -9.23 -15.13
C ARG A 183 19.49 -10.17 -14.03
N ALA A 184 19.69 -9.81 -12.76
CA ALA A 184 19.25 -10.62 -11.62
C ALA A 184 17.71 -10.77 -11.55
N PHE A 185 16.96 -9.80 -12.09
CA PHE A 185 15.50 -9.85 -12.18
C PHE A 185 14.95 -10.46 -13.49
N THR A 186 15.82 -10.93 -14.39
CA THR A 186 15.35 -11.65 -15.58
C THR A 186 14.56 -12.89 -15.19
N GLY A 187 13.46 -13.14 -15.91
CA GLY A 187 12.56 -14.26 -15.64
C GLY A 187 11.57 -14.04 -14.49
N TRP A 188 11.65 -12.93 -13.75
CA TRP A 188 10.57 -12.53 -12.85
C TRP A 188 9.42 -11.94 -13.65
N THR A 189 8.34 -12.70 -13.76
CA THR A 189 7.14 -12.34 -14.52
C THR A 189 5.88 -12.73 -13.74
N PHE A 190 4.72 -12.47 -14.32
CA PHE A 190 3.42 -12.90 -13.79
C PHE A 190 2.67 -13.74 -14.82
N GLU A 191 1.72 -14.52 -14.35
CA GLU A 191 0.81 -15.29 -15.20
C GLU A 191 -0.56 -14.63 -15.26
N THR A 192 -1.29 -14.87 -16.35
CA THR A 192 -2.66 -14.38 -16.48
C THR A 192 -3.57 -15.11 -15.50
N LYS A 193 -4.38 -14.36 -14.76
CA LYS A 193 -5.42 -14.92 -13.90
C LYS A 193 -6.50 -15.60 -14.76
N ILE A 194 -6.99 -16.75 -14.29
CA ILE A 194 -8.13 -17.44 -14.93
C ILE A 194 -9.34 -16.49 -14.93
N PRO A 195 -10.07 -16.33 -16.06
CA PRO A 195 -11.27 -15.50 -16.12
C PRO A 195 -12.27 -15.87 -15.02
N ARG A 196 -12.81 -14.86 -14.31
CA ARG A 196 -13.82 -15.07 -13.26
C ARG A 196 -15.22 -15.33 -13.82
N ALA A 197 -15.46 -14.87 -15.05
CA ALA A 197 -16.68 -15.12 -15.80
C ALA A 197 -16.34 -15.98 -17.04
N PRO A 198 -17.24 -16.88 -17.45
CA PRO A 198 -17.09 -17.67 -18.68
C PRO A 198 -17.12 -16.81 -19.94
#